data_AF-A0A386JLV1-F1
#
_entry.id   AF-A0A386JLV1-F1
#
_cell.length_a   1.000
_cell.length_b   1.000
_cell.length_c   1.000
_cell.angle_alpha   90.00
_cell.angle_beta   90.00
_cell.angle_gamma   90.00
#
_symmetry.space_group_name_H-M   'P 1'
#
loop_
_entity.id
_entity.type
_entity.pdbx_description
1 polymer ?
#
loop_
_entity_poly.entity_id
_entity_poly.type
_entity_poly.pdbx_seq_one_letter_code
_entity_poly.pdbx_strand_id
1 'polypeptide(L)'
;MGQRSTNKNMGYKLYELKSSCTVLLGRKYFLTNDITFFPQGLVMSFYGLLGFLFSNYLWLTIIWSIGGGFNEFNKQKNLIRIFRWGFPGKNRKIDLLYNIKDVEAIRVEFVEGLNPKRTIYLIIKKNKEIPLTRIGQPLSLEEIETQAADIAKFLQVDLI
;
A
#
# COMPACT_ATOMS: atom_id res chain seq x y z
N MET A 1 -32.46 10.79 -70.47
CA MET A 1 -31.58 11.55 -69.55
C MET A 1 -32.42 12.58 -68.82
N GLY A 2 -32.81 12.36 -67.56
CA GLY A 2 -33.59 13.38 -66.85
C GLY A 2 -34.28 12.92 -65.58
N GLN A 3 -33.52 12.71 -64.50
CA GLN A 3 -34.03 12.66 -63.11
C GLN A 3 -32.91 12.96 -62.10
N ARG A 4 -32.24 14.12 -62.20
CA ARG A 4 -31.15 14.46 -61.26
C ARG A 4 -31.19 15.86 -60.64
N SER A 5 -32.27 16.62 -60.82
CA SER A 5 -32.34 18.02 -60.35
C SER A 5 -33.14 18.21 -59.05
N THR A 6 -34.17 17.40 -58.76
CA THR A 6 -35.05 17.60 -57.59
C THR A 6 -34.43 17.20 -56.24
N ASN A 7 -33.44 16.29 -56.23
CA ASN A 7 -32.85 15.78 -54.97
C ASN A 7 -31.85 16.77 -54.34
N LYS A 8 -31.10 17.55 -55.15
CA LYS A 8 -30.20 18.59 -54.64
C LYS A 8 -30.96 19.71 -53.92
N ASN A 9 -32.18 20.01 -54.38
CA ASN A 9 -32.96 21.09 -53.79
C ASN A 9 -33.54 20.78 -52.41
N MET A 10 -33.85 19.51 -52.18
CA MET A 10 -34.31 19.04 -50.88
C MET A 10 -33.16 18.99 -49.86
N GLY A 11 -31.95 18.66 -50.34
CA GLY A 11 -30.72 18.64 -49.55
C GLY A 11 -30.38 20.00 -48.97
N TYR A 12 -30.33 21.08 -49.77
CA TYR A 12 -29.98 22.41 -49.23
C TYR A 12 -30.98 22.89 -48.18
N LYS A 13 -32.28 22.59 -48.36
CA LYS A 13 -33.35 23.03 -47.46
C LYS A 13 -33.29 22.31 -46.12
N LEU A 14 -32.86 21.05 -46.14
CA LEU A 14 -32.58 20.25 -44.94
C LEU A 14 -31.32 20.75 -44.20
N TYR A 15 -30.26 21.16 -44.89
CA TYR A 15 -29.07 21.75 -44.26
C TYR A 15 -29.40 23.09 -43.58
N GLU A 16 -30.21 23.93 -44.21
CA GLU A 16 -30.61 25.24 -43.67
C GLU A 16 -31.55 25.11 -42.45
N LEU A 17 -32.49 24.16 -42.49
CA LEU A 17 -33.34 23.79 -41.36
C LEU A 17 -32.53 23.18 -40.20
N LYS A 18 -31.54 22.33 -40.50
CA LYS A 18 -30.66 21.73 -39.47
C LYS A 18 -29.75 22.78 -38.85
N SER A 19 -29.26 23.74 -39.62
CA SER A 19 -28.45 24.86 -39.14
C SER A 19 -29.26 25.83 -38.26
N SER A 20 -30.47 26.22 -38.71
CA SER A 20 -31.38 27.06 -37.90
C SER A 20 -31.86 26.35 -36.62
N CYS A 21 -32.15 25.04 -36.68
CA CYS A 21 -32.56 24.27 -35.51
C CYS A 21 -31.39 24.08 -34.52
N THR A 22 -30.15 23.91 -34.99
CA THR A 22 -28.96 23.80 -34.14
C THR A 22 -28.64 25.12 -33.44
N VAL A 23 -28.79 26.25 -34.14
CA VAL A 23 -28.61 27.59 -33.56
C VAL A 23 -29.73 27.93 -32.57
N LEU A 24 -30.98 27.57 -32.88
CA LEU A 24 -32.11 27.79 -31.98
C LEU A 24 -32.07 26.87 -30.75
N LEU A 25 -31.68 25.60 -30.90
CA LEU A 25 -31.46 24.67 -29.79
C LEU A 25 -30.30 25.14 -28.92
N GLY A 26 -29.15 25.48 -29.51
CA GLY A 26 -27.99 26.04 -28.79
C GLY A 26 -28.32 27.33 -28.03
N ARG A 27 -29.19 28.18 -28.59
CA ARG A 27 -29.67 29.42 -27.94
C ARG A 27 -30.70 29.15 -26.83
N LYS A 28 -31.48 28.07 -26.91
CA LYS A 28 -32.46 27.68 -25.88
C LYS A 28 -31.82 27.05 -24.64
N TYR A 29 -30.68 26.38 -24.80
CA TYR A 29 -29.90 25.82 -23.68
C TYR A 29 -29.13 26.88 -22.86
N PHE A 30 -29.03 28.13 -23.36
CA PHE A 30 -28.37 29.22 -22.65
C PHE A 30 -29.32 30.04 -21.75
N LEU A 31 -30.62 29.74 -21.74
CA LEU A 31 -31.62 30.37 -20.87
C LEU A 31 -31.93 29.49 -19.67
N THR A 32 -30.91 29.15 -18.89
CA THR A 32 -31.07 28.60 -17.55
C THR A 32 -30.30 29.51 -16.59
N ASN A 33 -31.01 30.51 -16.08
CA ASN A 33 -30.69 31.15 -14.81
C ASN A 33 -30.85 30.07 -13.73
N ASP A 34 -29.75 29.44 -13.36
CA ASP A 34 -29.47 28.72 -12.09
C ASP A 34 -28.39 27.67 -12.33
N ILE A 35 -27.27 28.12 -12.90
CA ILE A 35 -26.04 27.35 -12.82
C ILE A 35 -25.57 27.56 -11.38
N THR A 36 -25.86 26.61 -10.48
CA THR A 36 -25.18 26.53 -9.19
C THR A 36 -23.69 26.44 -9.50
N PHE A 37 -23.00 27.58 -9.44
CA PHE A 37 -21.57 27.70 -9.64
C PHE A 37 -20.92 26.95 -8.47
N PHE A 38 -20.75 25.64 -8.61
CA PHE A 38 -19.94 24.91 -7.68
C PHE A 38 -18.51 25.38 -7.93
N PRO A 39 -17.84 26.02 -6.96
CA PRO A 39 -16.53 26.59 -7.18
C PRO A 39 -15.55 25.45 -7.48
N GLN A 40 -15.27 25.19 -8.76
CA GLN A 40 -14.35 24.14 -9.19
C GLN A 40 -12.96 24.32 -8.57
N GLY A 41 -12.57 25.58 -8.29
CA GLY A 41 -11.37 25.91 -7.53
C GLY A 41 -11.40 25.39 -6.09
N LEU A 42 -12.55 25.43 -5.40
CA LEU A 42 -12.71 24.91 -4.04
C LEU A 42 -12.49 23.40 -3.99
N VAL A 43 -13.00 22.68 -5.01
CA VAL A 43 -12.79 21.24 -5.17
C VAL A 43 -11.31 20.93 -5.34
N MET A 44 -10.61 21.66 -6.22
CA MET A 44 -9.19 21.48 -6.45
C MET A 44 -8.35 21.82 -5.22
N SER A 45 -8.70 22.88 -4.49
CA SER A 45 -8.05 23.22 -3.21
C SER A 45 -8.28 22.17 -2.13
N PHE A 46 -9.47 21.58 -2.07
CA PHE A 46 -9.77 20.50 -1.12
C PHE A 46 -8.93 19.25 -1.39
N TYR A 47 -8.84 18.82 -2.66
CA TYR A 47 -7.97 17.71 -3.04
C TYR A 47 -6.47 18.03 -2.81
N GLY A 48 -6.05 19.27 -3.08
CA GLY A 48 -4.69 19.73 -2.79
C GLY A 48 -4.35 19.70 -1.29
N LEU A 49 -5.27 20.15 -0.43
CA LEU A 49 -5.11 20.13 1.01
C LEU A 49 -5.06 18.68 1.54
N LEU A 50 -5.93 17.80 1.06
CA LEU A 50 -5.90 16.38 1.40
C LEU A 50 -4.57 15.73 1.01
N GLY A 51 -4.10 15.98 -0.22
CA GLY A 51 -2.79 15.50 -0.69
C GLY A 51 -1.63 16.03 0.13
N PHE A 52 -1.68 17.31 0.53
CA PHE A 52 -0.66 17.93 1.39
C PHE A 52 -0.63 17.29 2.79
N LEU A 53 -1.80 17.11 3.42
CA LEU A 53 -1.90 16.44 4.73
C LEU A 53 -1.42 14.99 4.66
N PHE A 54 -1.80 14.26 3.61
CA PHE A 54 -1.38 12.88 3.40
C PHE A 54 0.13 12.78 3.16
N SER A 55 0.70 13.67 2.34
CA SER A 55 2.13 13.76 2.10
C SER A 55 2.91 14.05 3.39
N ASN A 56 2.43 15.02 4.19
CA ASN A 56 3.02 15.34 5.48
C ASN A 56 2.96 14.15 6.45
N TYR A 57 1.84 13.43 6.50
CA TYR A 57 1.68 12.22 7.29
C TYR A 57 2.68 11.12 6.90
N LEU A 58 2.86 10.87 5.60
CA LEU A 58 3.85 9.90 5.12
C LEU A 58 5.28 10.31 5.46
N TRP A 59 5.61 11.60 5.30
CA TRP A 59 6.92 12.11 5.63
C TRP A 59 7.24 11.95 7.13
N LEU A 60 6.28 12.28 8.00
CA LEU A 60 6.38 12.03 9.44
C LEU A 60 6.53 10.54 9.75
N THR A 61 5.80 9.66 9.06
CA THR A 61 5.89 8.20 9.24
C THR A 61 7.28 7.66 8.91
N ILE A 62 7.89 8.18 7.84
CA ILE A 62 9.25 7.81 7.42
C ILE A 62 10.29 8.31 8.43
N ILE A 63 10.22 9.59 8.83
CA ILE A 63 11.14 10.19 9.82
C ILE A 63 11.09 9.45 11.15
N TRP A 64 9.89 9.06 11.56
CA TRP A 64 9.67 8.38 12.82
C TRP A 64 10.03 6.89 12.77
N SER A 65 10.40 6.38 11.58
CA SER A 65 10.77 4.99 11.30
C SER A 65 9.78 4.00 11.94
N ILE A 66 8.49 4.25 11.74
CA ILE A 66 7.41 3.46 12.33
C ILE A 66 7.46 2.05 11.72
N GLY A 67 7.45 1.03 12.59
CA GLY A 67 7.58 -0.37 12.17
C GLY A 67 9.03 -0.82 11.93
N GLY A 68 10.01 0.09 12.08
CA GLY A 68 11.43 -0.25 12.04
C GLY A 68 11.86 -1.10 13.25
N GLY A 69 12.98 -1.80 13.13
CA GLY A 69 13.49 -2.61 14.22
C GLY A 69 14.66 -3.48 13.80
N PHE A 70 15.32 -4.07 14.79
CA PHE A 70 16.45 -4.97 14.57
C PHE A 70 16.37 -6.16 15.53
N ASN A 71 17.05 -7.24 15.16
CA ASN A 71 17.23 -8.41 16.00
C ASN A 71 18.73 -8.50 16.28
N GLU A 72 19.13 -8.44 17.55
CA GLU A 72 20.52 -8.58 17.97
C GLU A 72 20.68 -9.90 18.71
N PHE A 73 21.61 -10.74 18.22
CA PHE A 73 21.94 -12.02 18.84
C PHE A 73 23.36 -11.95 19.37
N ASN A 74 23.53 -11.93 20.69
CA ASN A 74 24.83 -11.78 21.33
C ASN A 74 25.23 -13.04 22.11
N LYS A 75 26.11 -13.86 21.53
CA LYS A 75 26.65 -15.08 22.17
C LYS A 75 27.48 -14.80 23.41
N GLN A 76 28.26 -13.72 23.41
CA GLN A 76 29.15 -13.39 24.53
C GLN A 76 28.35 -13.07 25.79
N LYS A 77 27.23 -12.36 25.63
CA LYS A 77 26.33 -12.00 26.73
C LYS A 77 25.22 -13.04 26.97
N ASN A 78 25.12 -14.07 26.13
CA ASN A 78 24.01 -15.03 26.11
C ASN A 78 22.61 -14.38 26.01
N LEU A 79 22.49 -13.27 25.28
CA LEU A 79 21.25 -12.50 25.19
C LEU A 79 20.77 -12.35 23.75
N ILE A 80 19.45 -12.44 23.58
CA ILE A 80 18.72 -12.13 22.36
C ILE A 80 17.89 -10.90 22.63
N ARG A 81 18.10 -9.85 21.84
CA ARG A 81 17.34 -8.60 21.93
C ARG A 81 16.56 -8.38 20.65
N ILE A 82 15.24 -8.32 20.77
CA ILE A 82 14.34 -8.01 19.68
C ILE A 82 13.78 -6.63 19.92
N PHE A 83 14.17 -5.69 19.07
CA PHE A 83 13.76 -4.30 19.18
C PHE A 83 12.82 -3.93 18.02
N ARG A 84 11.71 -3.28 18.36
CA ARG A 84 10.72 -2.77 17.39
C ARG A 84 10.27 -1.36 17.77
N TRP A 85 10.25 -0.46 16.79
CA TRP A 85 9.68 0.88 16.86
C TRP A 85 8.20 0.83 16.49
N GLY A 86 7.34 1.18 17.43
CA GLY A 86 5.91 1.38 17.21
C GLY A 86 5.56 2.82 16.82
N PHE A 87 4.25 3.07 16.76
CA PHE A 87 3.69 4.39 16.49
C PHE A 87 4.13 5.41 17.57
N PRO A 88 4.28 6.71 17.23
CA PRO A 88 4.46 7.77 18.22
C PRO A 88 3.48 7.65 19.40
N GLY A 89 4.01 7.51 20.63
CA GLY A 89 3.18 7.35 21.83
C GLY A 89 4.00 7.01 23.08
N LYS A 90 3.31 6.82 24.22
CA LYS A 90 3.95 6.52 25.53
C LYS A 90 4.73 5.20 25.52
N ASN A 91 4.29 4.21 24.74
CA ASN A 91 4.95 2.91 24.58
C ASN A 91 5.50 2.74 23.16
N ARG A 92 6.26 3.73 22.67
CA ARG A 92 6.83 3.71 21.30
C ARG A 92 7.82 2.56 21.08
N LYS A 93 8.53 2.13 22.12
CA LYS A 93 9.62 1.14 22.01
C LYS A 93 9.18 -0.19 22.57
N ILE A 94 9.27 -1.23 21.77
CA ILE A 94 9.11 -2.62 22.21
C ILE A 94 10.52 -3.20 22.24
N ASP A 95 11.02 -3.44 23.44
CA ASP A 95 12.33 -4.04 23.68
C ASP A 95 12.14 -5.35 24.43
N LEU A 96 12.36 -6.46 23.74
CA LEU A 96 12.20 -7.80 24.29
C LEU A 96 13.59 -8.42 24.45
N LEU A 97 13.94 -8.75 25.69
CA LEU A 97 15.20 -9.37 26.07
C LEU A 97 14.95 -10.81 26.53
N TYR A 98 15.62 -11.76 25.90
CA TYR A 98 15.56 -13.17 26.24
C TYR A 98 16.96 -13.75 26.39
N ASN A 99 17.09 -14.80 27.20
CA ASN A 99 18.32 -15.56 27.31
C ASN A 99 18.41 -16.56 26.14
N ILE A 100 19.60 -16.76 25.57
CA ILE A 100 19.82 -17.76 24.51
C ILE A 100 19.42 -19.16 25.01
N LYS A 101 19.63 -19.45 26.29
CA LYS A 101 19.28 -20.74 26.92
C LYS A 101 17.77 -21.03 26.95
N ASP A 102 16.93 -20.02 26.71
CA ASP A 102 15.49 -20.15 26.70
C ASP A 102 14.92 -20.34 25.29
N VAL A 103 15.76 -20.31 24.26
CA VAL A 103 15.38 -20.70 22.91
C VAL A 103 15.38 -22.22 22.81
N GLU A 104 14.27 -22.78 22.35
CA GLU A 104 14.13 -24.23 22.14
C GLU A 104 14.46 -24.60 20.69
N ALA A 105 13.90 -23.86 19.73
CA ALA A 105 14.06 -24.15 18.32
C ALA A 105 13.77 -22.92 17.45
N ILE A 106 14.12 -23.04 16.17
CA ILE A 106 13.69 -22.10 15.13
C ILE A 106 12.68 -22.83 14.26
N ARG A 107 11.52 -22.23 14.05
CA ARG A 107 10.47 -22.78 13.20
C ARG A 107 10.37 -21.99 11.91
N VAL A 108 10.29 -22.67 10.77
CA VAL A 108 10.03 -22.00 9.49
C VAL A 108 8.63 -22.31 9.01
N GLU A 109 7.84 -21.26 8.79
CA GLU A 109 6.49 -21.38 8.25
C GLU A 109 6.49 -21.03 6.76
N PHE A 110 5.99 -21.96 5.96
CA PHE A 110 5.77 -21.80 4.53
C PHE A 110 4.28 -21.92 4.24
N VAL A 111 3.65 -20.80 3.90
CA VAL A 111 2.25 -20.77 3.46
C VAL A 111 2.24 -20.45 1.98
N GLU A 112 1.73 -21.39 1.18
CA GLU A 112 1.51 -21.22 -0.26
C GLU A 112 0.04 -20.84 -0.53
N GLY A 113 -0.20 -20.00 -1.55
CA GLY A 113 -1.56 -19.55 -1.92
C GLY A 113 -1.58 -18.15 -2.55
N LEU A 114 -2.74 -17.49 -2.49
CA LEU A 114 -2.93 -16.13 -3.01
C LEU A 114 -2.08 -15.07 -2.27
N ASN A 115 -1.71 -15.35 -1.02
CA ASN A 115 -0.82 -14.52 -0.22
C ASN A 115 0.31 -15.38 0.35
N PRO A 116 1.36 -15.66 -0.44
CA PRO A 116 2.47 -16.48 0.01
C PRO A 116 3.18 -15.81 1.18
N LYS A 117 3.29 -16.53 2.29
CA LYS A 117 3.96 -16.04 3.49
C LYS A 117 5.07 -17.02 3.86
N ARG A 118 6.29 -16.50 3.95
CA ARG A 118 7.46 -17.25 4.39
C ARG A 118 8.04 -16.54 5.60
N THR A 119 7.96 -17.15 6.79
CA THR A 119 8.26 -16.48 8.06
C THR A 119 9.08 -17.39 8.96
N ILE A 120 10.14 -16.83 9.53
CA ILE A 120 10.99 -17.53 10.50
C ILE A 120 10.51 -17.12 11.90
N TYR A 121 10.21 -18.10 12.75
CA TYR A 121 9.82 -17.91 14.14
C TYR A 121 10.90 -18.41 15.09
N LEU A 122 11.14 -17.64 16.14
CA LEU A 122 11.93 -18.07 17.29
C LEU A 122 10.99 -18.69 18.32
N ILE A 123 11.19 -19.98 18.65
CA ILE A 123 10.45 -20.65 19.71
C ILE A 123 11.21 -20.49 21.02
N ILE A 124 10.56 -19.86 21.99
CA ILE A 124 11.08 -19.67 23.34
C ILE A 124 10.28 -20.57 24.29
N LYS A 125 10.93 -21.04 25.36
CA LYS A 125 10.30 -21.75 26.49
C LYS A 125 8.95 -21.16 26.84
N LYS A 126 7.98 -22.03 27.08
CA LYS A 126 6.53 -21.74 27.22
C LYS A 126 5.81 -21.47 25.89
N ASN A 127 6.25 -22.08 24.79
CA ASN A 127 5.58 -22.00 23.47
C ASN A 127 5.33 -20.57 22.99
N LYS A 128 6.25 -19.64 23.27
CA LYS A 128 6.15 -18.28 22.75
C LYS A 128 6.88 -18.21 21.42
N GLU A 129 6.12 -18.02 20.34
CA GLU A 129 6.65 -17.84 18.99
C GLU A 129 6.85 -16.34 18.70
N ILE A 130 8.05 -15.96 18.27
CA ILE A 130 8.34 -14.57 17.88
C ILE A 130 8.82 -14.54 16.43
N PRO A 131 8.10 -13.87 15.51
CA PRO A 131 8.54 -13.75 14.13
C PRO A 131 9.81 -12.88 14.04
N LEU A 132 10.83 -13.42 13.39
CA LEU A 132 12.11 -12.75 13.17
C LEU A 132 12.17 -12.02 11.82
N THR A 133 11.42 -12.49 10.83
CA THR A 133 11.38 -11.90 9.47
C THR A 133 10.61 -10.57 9.45
N ARG A 134 11.02 -9.68 8.54
CA ARG A 134 10.32 -8.42 8.30
C ARG A 134 8.99 -8.68 7.57
N ILE A 135 8.02 -7.82 7.82
CA ILE A 135 6.74 -7.80 7.11
C ILE A 135 7.03 -7.24 5.71
N GLY A 136 6.72 -8.00 4.66
CA GLY A 136 7.01 -7.58 3.28
C GLY A 136 6.86 -8.71 2.27
N GLN A 137 7.49 -8.55 1.11
CA GLN A 137 7.50 -9.56 0.05
C GLN A 137 8.21 -10.84 0.55
N PRO A 138 7.64 -12.03 0.31
CA PRO A 138 8.28 -13.28 0.70
C PRO A 138 9.63 -13.42 -0.04
N LEU A 139 10.70 -13.62 0.72
CA LEU A 139 12.03 -13.98 0.20
C LEU A 139 11.95 -15.30 -0.56
N SER A 140 12.97 -15.64 -1.36
CA SER A 140 13.00 -16.94 -2.03
C SER A 140 13.03 -18.09 -0.99
N LEU A 141 12.66 -19.30 -1.41
CA LEU A 141 12.65 -20.45 -0.52
C LEU A 141 14.07 -20.73 0.01
N GLU A 142 15.04 -20.75 -0.90
CA GLU A 142 16.46 -20.96 -0.62
C GLU A 142 17.02 -19.90 0.34
N GLU A 143 16.67 -18.62 0.16
CA GLU A 143 17.12 -17.54 1.04
C GLU A 143 16.61 -17.72 2.48
N ILE A 144 15.36 -18.13 2.65
CA ILE A 144 14.77 -18.32 3.98
C ILE A 144 15.33 -19.56 4.67
N GLU A 145 15.50 -20.65 3.95
CA GLU A 145 16.12 -21.86 4.49
C GLU A 145 17.56 -21.59 4.91
N THR A 146 18.34 -20.90 4.06
CA THR A 146 19.72 -20.52 4.38
C THR A 146 19.78 -19.61 5.60
N GLN A 147 18.94 -18.56 5.66
CA GLN A 147 18.88 -17.68 6.83
C GLN A 147 18.46 -18.45 8.10
N ALA A 148 17.47 -19.33 8.01
CA ALA A 148 17.02 -20.10 9.16
C ALA A 148 18.12 -21.07 9.65
N ALA A 149 18.81 -21.75 8.73
CA ALA A 149 19.93 -22.63 9.03
C ALA A 149 21.10 -21.87 9.67
N ASP A 150 21.43 -20.68 9.18
CA ASP A 150 22.48 -19.83 9.76
C ASP A 150 22.14 -19.39 11.19
N ILE A 151 20.89 -19.00 11.44
CA ILE A 151 20.45 -18.61 12.79
C ILE A 151 20.42 -19.84 13.71
N ALA A 152 19.97 -21.00 13.23
CA ALA A 152 19.93 -22.25 14.00
C ALA A 152 21.35 -22.68 14.40
N LYS A 153 22.28 -22.68 13.43
CA LYS A 153 23.70 -22.96 13.64
C LYS A 153 24.35 -21.93 14.57
N PHE A 154 23.95 -20.67 14.47
CA PHE A 154 24.40 -19.63 15.38
C PHE A 154 23.91 -19.94 16.80
N LEU A 155 22.63 -20.20 17.02
CA LEU A 155 22.06 -20.43 18.35
C LEU A 155 22.34 -21.83 18.92
N GLN A 156 22.83 -22.78 18.09
CA GLN A 156 23.00 -24.20 18.43
C GLN A 156 21.68 -24.87 18.86
N VAL A 157 20.60 -24.57 18.14
CA VAL A 157 19.27 -25.12 18.37
C VAL A 157 18.76 -25.85 17.12
N ASP A 158 17.76 -26.70 17.30
CA ASP A 158 17.16 -27.45 16.20
C ASP A 158 16.31 -26.53 15.30
N LEU A 159 16.26 -26.89 14.02
CA LEU A 159 15.42 -26.28 13.00
C LEU A 159 14.19 -27.17 12.78
N ILE A 160 13.00 -26.60 12.90
CA ILE A 160 11.69 -27.28 12.85
C ILE A 160 10.83 -26.74 11.70
#